data_AF-A0A7S0HG21-F1
#
_entry.id   AF-A0A7S0HG21-F1
#
_cell.length_a   1.000
_cell.length_b   1.000
_cell.length_c   1.000
_cell.angle_alpha   90.00
_cell.angle_beta   90.00
_cell.angle_gamma   90.00
#
_symmetry.space_group_name_H-M   'P 1'
#
loop_
_entity.id
_entity.type
_entity.pdbx_description
1 polymer ?
#
loop_
_entity_poly.entity_id
_entity_poly.type
_entity_poly.pdbx_seq_one_letter_code
_entity_poly.pdbx_strand_id
1 'polypeptide(L)'
;MLPTDGNWPGGIMQLFFALSPVVRNLVRRCSKNDLAPRLQEQRLDESGVDGISLWTAECSSARDDIFAFCQPSTESMDDIRKVVKSAGPRLVLAVNPQWRETMDGYDLLGKQDGLLGRIGNFLGGTSGARKELAELEFEDTFLLQQYVVRGSDCQIMKCYPSSSWFVFSRNDEGKDVFVGKQETRPSYQDIERLLEEKGVAAKWARDAGLSKKFE
;
A
#
# COMPACT_ATOMS: atom_id res chain seq x y z
N MET A 1 -11.05 20.15 11.66
CA MET A 1 -10.63 19.14 12.67
C MET A 1 -11.39 17.86 12.37
N LEU A 2 -10.70 16.72 12.25
CA LEU A 2 -11.35 15.42 12.17
C LEU A 2 -11.66 14.93 13.59
N PRO A 3 -12.78 14.22 13.83
CA PRO A 3 -13.12 13.69 15.14
C PRO A 3 -12.10 12.65 15.61
N THR A 4 -11.71 12.72 16.89
CA THR A 4 -10.77 11.79 17.54
C THR A 4 -11.47 10.59 18.20
N ASP A 5 -12.78 10.40 17.95
CA ASP A 5 -13.65 9.46 18.67
C ASP A 5 -13.81 8.09 17.99
N GLY A 6 -12.99 7.78 16.97
CA GLY A 6 -13.01 6.49 16.28
C GLY A 6 -14.19 6.31 15.31
N ASN A 7 -15.12 7.26 15.23
CA ASN A 7 -16.15 7.30 14.20
C ASN A 7 -15.57 7.96 12.95
N TRP A 8 -14.78 7.20 12.19
CA TRP A 8 -14.48 7.59 10.81
C TRP A 8 -15.80 7.57 10.02
N PRO A 9 -16.31 8.71 9.52
CA PRO A 9 -17.58 8.74 8.79
C PRO A 9 -17.51 8.02 7.43
N GLY A 10 -16.32 7.57 7.01
CA GLY A 10 -16.16 6.78 5.80
C GLY A 10 -16.17 7.65 4.55
N GLY A 11 -15.22 7.44 3.65
CA GLY A 11 -15.26 8.02 2.31
C GLY A 11 -13.90 8.50 1.81
N ILE A 12 -13.76 8.46 0.48
CA ILE A 12 -12.51 8.79 -0.21
C ILE A 12 -12.11 10.26 -0.01
N MET A 13 -13.10 11.16 0.06
CA MET A 13 -12.87 12.59 0.28
C MET A 13 -12.48 12.90 1.72
N GLN A 14 -13.06 12.23 2.71
CA GLN A 14 -12.61 12.37 4.10
C GLN A 14 -11.18 11.87 4.24
N LEU A 15 -10.84 10.74 3.59
CA LEU A 15 -9.47 10.21 3.56
C LEU A 15 -8.52 11.23 2.94
N PHE A 16 -8.95 11.85 1.85
CA PHE A 16 -8.19 12.90 1.19
C PHE A 16 -7.95 14.10 2.10
N PHE A 17 -8.97 14.60 2.79
CA PHE A 17 -8.82 15.72 3.72
C PHE A 17 -7.91 15.40 4.91
N ALA A 18 -7.85 14.13 5.32
CA ALA A 18 -6.91 13.67 6.35
C ALA A 18 -5.48 13.58 5.80
N LEU A 19 -5.32 13.07 4.57
CA LEU A 19 -4.03 12.73 4.00
C LEU A 19 -3.33 13.92 3.31
N SER A 20 -4.05 14.78 2.61
CA SER A 20 -3.48 15.90 1.85
C SER A 20 -2.57 16.81 2.70
N PRO A 21 -2.93 17.18 3.95
CA PRO A 21 -2.01 17.91 4.84
C PRO A 21 -0.74 17.13 5.19
N VAL A 22 -0.81 15.79 5.28
CA VAL A 22 0.35 14.92 5.50
C VAL A 22 1.26 14.93 4.28
N VAL A 23 0.70 14.80 3.07
CA VAL A 23 1.45 14.85 1.80
C VAL A 23 2.13 16.22 1.64
N ARG A 24 1.40 17.31 1.88
CA ARG A 24 1.95 18.67 1.88
C ARG A 24 3.15 18.84 2.81
N ASN A 25 3.06 18.29 4.03
CA ASN A 25 4.16 18.33 4.99
C ASN A 25 5.32 17.41 4.58
N LEU A 26 5.02 16.27 3.96
CA LEU A 26 6.00 15.33 3.45
C LEU A 26 6.86 15.96 2.35
N VAL A 27 6.24 16.57 1.32
CA VAL A 27 6.99 17.23 0.24
C VAL A 27 7.88 18.34 0.78
N ARG A 28 7.38 19.16 1.72
CA ARG A 28 8.18 20.19 2.39
C ARG A 28 9.40 19.61 3.12
N ARG A 29 9.24 18.46 3.80
CA ARG A 29 10.36 17.80 4.49
C ARG A 29 11.36 17.15 3.53
N CYS A 30 10.90 16.74 2.35
CA CYS A 30 11.75 16.21 1.29
C CYS A 30 12.58 17.32 0.60
N SER A 31 12.11 18.56 0.58
CA SER A 31 12.84 19.75 0.10
C SER A 31 14.01 20.16 1.01
N LYS A 32 14.97 19.26 1.27
CA LYS A 32 16.08 19.48 2.22
C LYS A 32 16.93 20.72 1.94
N ASN A 33 16.99 21.13 0.68
CA ASN A 33 17.83 22.24 0.21
C ASN A 33 17.08 23.60 0.21
N ASP A 34 15.79 23.62 0.52
CA ASP A 34 14.97 24.82 0.56
C ASP A 34 14.11 24.82 1.83
N LEU A 35 14.32 25.80 2.71
CA LEU A 35 13.61 25.90 3.99
C LEU A 35 12.17 26.40 3.82
N ALA A 36 11.83 26.99 2.68
CA ALA A 36 10.52 27.58 2.41
C ALA A 36 10.08 27.40 0.94
N PRO A 37 10.01 26.16 0.43
CA PRO A 37 9.54 25.92 -0.93
C PRO A 37 8.09 26.40 -1.07
N ARG A 38 7.76 26.93 -2.25
CA ARG A 38 6.37 27.26 -2.57
C ARG A 38 5.62 25.96 -2.82
N LEU A 39 4.54 25.74 -2.07
CA LEU A 39 3.73 24.54 -2.20
C LEU A 39 2.51 24.83 -3.07
N GLN A 40 2.32 24.01 -4.10
CA GLN A 40 1.15 24.06 -4.96
C GLN A 40 0.43 22.72 -4.94
N GLU A 41 -0.89 22.77 -4.89
CA GLU A 41 -1.77 21.62 -5.09
C GLU A 41 -2.45 21.76 -6.45
N GLN A 42 -2.44 20.68 -7.23
CA GLN A 42 -3.24 20.52 -8.43
C GLN A 42 -4.20 19.35 -8.22
N ARG A 43 -5.50 19.61 -8.29
CA ARG A 43 -6.52 18.55 -8.33
C ARG A 43 -6.45 17.84 -9.68
N LEU A 44 -6.40 16.51 -9.64
CA LEU A 44 -6.35 15.67 -10.86
C LEU A 44 -7.69 14.99 -11.14
N ASP A 45 -8.60 14.98 -10.16
CA ASP A 45 -9.94 14.43 -10.34
C ASP A 45 -10.89 15.47 -10.95
N GLU A 46 -11.32 15.23 -12.19
CA GLU A 46 -12.30 16.10 -12.87
C GLU A 46 -13.64 16.16 -12.11
N SER A 47 -14.00 15.06 -11.44
CA SER A 47 -15.23 14.90 -10.66
C SER A 47 -15.22 15.70 -9.35
N GLY A 48 -14.03 16.01 -8.81
CA GLY A 48 -13.82 16.59 -7.48
C GLY A 48 -14.18 15.66 -6.32
N VAL A 49 -14.53 14.39 -6.57
CA VAL A 49 -14.98 13.44 -5.55
C VAL A 49 -14.07 12.23 -5.35
N ASP A 50 -13.06 12.06 -6.20
CA ASP A 50 -12.15 10.90 -6.14
C ASP A 50 -10.96 11.14 -5.20
N GLY A 51 -10.74 12.40 -4.80
CA GLY A 51 -9.74 12.73 -3.79
C GLY A 51 -8.32 12.54 -4.32
N ILE A 52 -8.07 12.87 -5.59
CA ILE A 52 -6.77 12.71 -6.24
C ILE A 52 -6.13 14.08 -6.47
N SER A 53 -4.89 14.27 -6.00
CA SER A 53 -4.15 15.50 -6.27
C SER A 53 -2.66 15.25 -6.47
N LEU A 54 -2.01 16.20 -7.14
CA LEU A 54 -0.57 16.35 -7.21
C LEU A 54 -0.15 17.53 -6.35
N TRP A 55 0.73 17.26 -5.39
CA TRP A 55 1.45 18.29 -4.64
C TRP A 55 2.81 18.52 -5.27
N THR A 56 3.16 19.79 -5.45
CA THR A 56 4.48 20.23 -5.91
C THR A 56 5.10 21.12 -4.84
N ALA A 57 6.33 20.83 -4.46
CA ALA A 57 7.19 21.76 -3.75
C ALA A 57 8.14 22.40 -4.76
N GLU A 58 7.84 23.64 -5.16
CA GLU A 58 8.69 24.46 -6.01
C GLU A 58 9.82 25.04 -5.15
N CYS A 59 11.03 24.54 -5.38
CA CYS A 59 12.22 24.97 -4.68
C CYS A 59 12.88 26.15 -5.41
N SER A 60 13.83 26.80 -4.74
CA SER A 60 14.63 27.89 -5.30
C SER A 60 15.39 27.48 -6.57
N SER A 61 15.65 26.18 -6.75
CA SER A 61 16.15 25.60 -7.99
C SER A 61 15.18 24.52 -8.47
N ALA A 62 14.78 24.58 -9.74
CA ALA A 62 13.86 23.61 -10.33
C ALA A 62 14.36 22.16 -10.27
N ARG A 63 15.68 21.94 -10.17
CA ARG A 63 16.30 20.61 -10.02
C ARG A 63 16.01 19.98 -8.65
N ASP A 64 15.61 20.78 -7.68
CA ASP A 64 15.33 20.39 -6.30
C ASP A 64 13.81 20.29 -6.05
N ASP A 65 12.97 20.53 -7.08
CA ASP A 65 11.51 20.40 -6.97
C ASP A 65 11.11 18.95 -6.61
N ILE A 66 10.06 18.83 -5.80
CA ILE A 66 9.53 17.54 -5.35
C ILE A 66 8.07 17.42 -5.76
N PHE A 67 7.68 16.24 -6.24
CA PHE A 67 6.31 15.93 -6.65
C PHE A 67 5.75 14.82 -5.78
N ALA A 68 4.49 14.93 -5.37
CA ALA A 68 3.80 13.85 -4.64
C ALA A 68 2.35 13.72 -5.04
N PHE A 69 1.98 12.55 -5.53
CA PHE A 69 0.59 12.18 -5.75
C PHE A 69 -0.06 11.78 -4.43
N CYS A 70 -1.21 12.37 -4.14
CA CYS A 70 -2.07 12.04 -3.01
C CYS A 70 -3.22 11.16 -3.49
N GLN A 71 -3.29 9.94 -2.98
CA GLN A 71 -4.27 8.91 -3.36
C GLN A 71 -4.40 8.66 -4.87
N PRO A 72 -3.29 8.53 -5.62
CA PRO A 72 -3.39 8.20 -7.03
C PRO A 72 -4.15 6.87 -7.21
N SER A 73 -4.98 6.80 -8.24
CA SER A 73 -5.70 5.59 -8.66
C SER A 73 -5.18 5.13 -10.02
N THR A 74 -5.66 3.97 -10.49
CA THR A 74 -5.35 3.46 -11.83
C THR A 74 -5.68 4.46 -12.95
N GLU A 75 -6.66 5.34 -12.74
CA GLU A 75 -7.05 6.39 -13.70
C GLU A 75 -5.99 7.50 -13.81
N SER A 76 -5.16 7.69 -12.78
CA SER A 76 -4.09 8.70 -12.75
C SER A 76 -2.75 8.21 -13.31
N MET A 77 -2.66 6.96 -13.80
CA MET A 77 -1.40 6.37 -14.27
C MET A 77 -0.77 7.17 -15.42
N ASP A 78 -1.58 7.69 -16.34
CA ASP A 78 -1.10 8.53 -17.44
C ASP A 78 -0.44 9.82 -16.91
N ASP A 79 -1.01 10.43 -15.87
CA ASP A 79 -0.46 11.64 -15.27
C ASP A 79 0.81 11.36 -14.46
N ILE A 80 0.88 10.21 -13.77
CA ILE A 80 2.11 9.74 -13.15
C ILE A 80 3.22 9.62 -14.19
N ARG A 81 2.95 8.96 -15.34
CA ARG A 81 3.95 8.82 -16.42
C ARG A 81 4.43 10.19 -16.94
N LYS A 82 3.51 11.14 -17.14
CA LYS A 82 3.86 12.51 -17.58
C LYS A 82 4.73 13.22 -16.56
N VAL A 83 4.38 13.15 -15.28
CA VAL A 83 5.13 13.80 -14.19
C VAL A 83 6.50 13.17 -14.03
N VAL A 84 6.62 11.84 -14.00
CA VAL A 84 7.92 11.15 -13.91
C VAL A 84 8.83 11.53 -15.07
N LYS A 85 8.30 11.53 -16.30
CA LYS A 85 9.06 11.94 -17.49
C LYS A 85 9.55 13.39 -17.41
N SER A 86 8.71 14.29 -16.90
CA SER A 86 9.06 15.71 -16.71
C SER A 86 10.03 15.92 -15.54
N ALA A 87 9.87 15.16 -14.46
CA ALA A 87 10.68 15.22 -13.25
C ALA A 87 12.14 14.85 -13.54
N GLY A 88 12.39 13.86 -14.40
CA GLY A 88 13.75 13.36 -14.64
C GLY A 88 14.32 12.79 -13.33
N PRO A 89 15.49 13.26 -12.84
CA PRO A 89 16.11 12.75 -11.62
C PRO A 89 15.45 13.24 -10.32
N ARG A 90 14.40 14.07 -10.42
CA ARG A 90 13.73 14.68 -9.26
C ARG A 90 12.82 13.68 -8.57
N LEU A 91 12.64 13.86 -7.25
CA LEU A 91 11.85 12.95 -6.44
C LEU A 91 10.35 13.05 -6.80
N VAL A 92 9.76 11.91 -7.13
CA VAL A 92 8.32 11.74 -7.30
C VAL A 92 7.82 10.71 -6.28
N LEU A 93 6.78 11.05 -5.52
CA LEU A 93 6.19 10.22 -4.49
C LEU A 93 4.76 9.83 -4.87
N ALA A 94 4.34 8.63 -4.49
CA ALA A 94 2.94 8.21 -4.51
C ALA A 94 2.52 7.86 -3.08
N VAL A 95 1.56 8.61 -2.53
CA VAL A 95 1.15 8.47 -1.13
C VAL A 95 -0.26 7.94 -1.05
N ASN A 96 -0.43 6.86 -0.28
CA ASN A 96 -1.70 6.14 -0.09
C ASN A 96 -2.42 5.78 -1.41
N PRO A 97 -1.73 5.18 -2.39
CA PRO A 97 -2.35 4.87 -3.66
C PRO A 97 -3.58 3.96 -3.53
N GLN A 98 -4.55 4.18 -4.39
CA GLN A 98 -5.84 3.48 -4.47
C GLN A 98 -5.88 2.60 -5.71
N TRP A 99 -4.97 1.63 -5.78
CA TRP A 99 -4.96 0.65 -6.87
C TRP A 99 -6.17 -0.26 -6.73
N ARG A 100 -7.19 0.00 -7.55
CA ARG A 100 -8.29 -0.93 -7.79
C ARG A 100 -8.02 -1.63 -9.12
N GLU A 101 -8.21 -2.94 -9.16
CA GLU A 101 -8.40 -3.64 -10.43
C GLU A 101 -9.82 -4.18 -10.56
N THR A 102 -10.32 -4.09 -11.78
CA THR A 102 -11.67 -4.38 -12.23
C THR A 102 -11.96 -5.87 -12.39
N MET A 103 -11.08 -6.77 -11.92
CA MET A 103 -11.29 -8.21 -11.97
C MET A 103 -10.99 -8.86 -10.63
N ASP A 104 -12.06 -9.37 -10.00
CA ASP A 104 -12.01 -10.17 -8.80
C ASP A 104 -11.14 -11.41 -9.03
N GLY A 105 -10.11 -11.59 -8.20
CA GLY A 105 -9.27 -12.80 -8.18
C GLY A 105 -10.03 -14.10 -7.90
N TYR A 106 -11.34 -14.03 -7.64
CA TYR A 106 -12.25 -15.18 -7.59
C TYR A 106 -12.57 -15.75 -8.97
N ASP A 107 -12.58 -14.97 -10.04
CA ASP A 107 -12.95 -15.43 -11.38
C ASP A 107 -11.84 -16.26 -12.08
N LEU A 108 -10.63 -16.23 -11.51
CA LEU A 108 -9.49 -17.06 -11.92
C LEU A 108 -9.44 -18.42 -11.19
N LEU A 109 -10.17 -18.58 -10.09
CA LEU A 109 -10.24 -19.82 -9.30
C LEU A 109 -11.29 -20.81 -9.83
N GLY A 110 -12.23 -20.36 -10.66
CA GLY A 110 -13.35 -21.18 -11.16
C GLY A 110 -13.10 -21.97 -12.45
N LYS A 111 -11.95 -21.77 -13.13
CA LYS A 111 -11.61 -22.49 -14.37
C LYS A 111 -10.41 -23.39 -14.14
N GLN A 112 -10.66 -24.52 -13.49
CA GLN A 112 -9.68 -25.59 -13.37
C GLN A 112 -9.64 -26.40 -14.66
N ASP A 113 -8.50 -26.38 -15.35
CA ASP A 113 -7.83 -27.64 -15.69
C ASP A 113 -6.33 -27.38 -15.95
N GLY A 114 -5.48 -28.06 -15.18
CA GLY A 114 -4.05 -28.19 -15.48
C GLY A 114 -3.19 -26.92 -15.39
N LEU A 115 -3.25 -26.19 -14.26
CA LEU A 115 -2.38 -25.01 -14.01
C LEU A 115 -2.18 -24.72 -12.50
N LEU A 116 -2.28 -25.75 -11.65
CA LEU A 116 -2.18 -25.63 -10.18
C LEU A 116 -0.79 -25.19 -9.67
N GLY A 117 0.18 -24.95 -10.57
CA GLY A 117 1.50 -24.41 -10.26
C GLY A 117 1.76 -22.95 -10.69
N ARG A 118 0.87 -22.28 -11.44
CA ARG A 118 1.14 -20.90 -11.95
C ARG A 118 0.21 -19.81 -11.42
N ILE A 119 -0.82 -20.17 -10.64
CA ILE A 119 -1.72 -19.19 -9.99
C ILE A 119 -1.34 -18.96 -8.51
N GLY A 120 -0.28 -19.61 -8.04
CA GLY A 120 0.25 -19.48 -6.67
C GLY A 120 1.18 -18.28 -6.44
N ASN A 121 1.17 -17.25 -7.29
CA ASN A 121 1.96 -16.04 -7.08
C ASN A 121 1.05 -14.84 -7.24
N PHE A 122 1.13 -13.90 -6.31
CA PHE A 122 0.38 -12.63 -6.22
C PHE A 122 -1.03 -12.71 -5.62
N LEU A 123 -1.08 -12.40 -4.32
CA LEU A 123 -2.24 -11.85 -3.63
C LEU A 123 -2.83 -10.66 -4.41
N GLY A 124 -3.94 -10.89 -5.12
CA GLY A 124 -5.03 -9.93 -5.36
C GLY A 124 -4.71 -8.62 -6.09
N GLY A 125 -5.20 -8.51 -7.33
CA GLY A 125 -5.90 -7.31 -7.85
C GLY A 125 -5.17 -5.97 -7.86
N THR A 126 -3.84 -5.96 -7.82
CA THR A 126 -3.00 -4.75 -7.85
C THR A 126 -1.76 -4.91 -8.74
N SER A 127 -1.67 -5.99 -9.50
CA SER A 127 -0.44 -6.39 -10.20
C SER A 127 -0.13 -5.52 -11.42
N GLY A 128 -1.12 -5.00 -12.13
CA GLY A 128 -0.95 -4.13 -13.30
C GLY A 128 -0.38 -2.77 -12.91
N ALA A 129 -1.10 -2.01 -12.07
CA ALA A 129 -0.65 -0.70 -11.62
C ALA A 129 0.71 -0.76 -10.90
N ARG A 130 0.94 -1.81 -10.08
CA ARG A 130 2.24 -1.99 -9.41
C ARG A 130 3.36 -2.34 -10.36
N LYS A 131 3.10 -3.15 -11.38
CA LYS A 131 4.09 -3.46 -12.41
C LYS A 131 4.47 -2.19 -13.16
N GLU A 132 3.49 -1.38 -13.54
CA GLU A 132 3.74 -0.10 -14.21
C GLU A 132 4.54 0.87 -13.33
N LEU A 133 4.23 0.96 -12.02
CA LEU A 133 5.02 1.78 -11.09
C LEU A 133 6.45 1.28 -10.95
N ALA A 134 6.65 -0.04 -10.90
CA ALA A 134 7.98 -0.63 -10.86
C ALA A 134 8.77 -0.35 -12.15
N GLU A 135 8.11 -0.35 -13.32
CA GLU A 135 8.70 0.08 -14.60
C GLU A 135 9.07 1.58 -14.62
N LEU A 136 8.41 2.39 -13.78
CA LEU A 136 8.75 3.78 -13.50
C LEU A 136 9.74 3.96 -12.33
N GLU A 137 10.38 2.88 -11.89
CA GLU A 137 11.37 2.85 -10.80
C GLU A 137 10.83 3.29 -9.43
N PHE A 138 9.52 3.20 -9.20
CA PHE A 138 8.96 3.38 -7.85
C PHE A 138 9.29 2.19 -6.96
N GLU A 139 9.61 2.50 -5.70
CA GLU A 139 9.88 1.52 -4.67
C GLU A 139 8.94 1.71 -3.46
N ASP A 140 8.51 0.59 -2.87
CA ASP A 140 7.70 0.60 -1.64
C ASP A 140 8.57 1.08 -0.45
N THR A 141 8.32 2.30 0.03
CA THR A 141 9.04 2.90 1.17
C THR A 141 8.32 2.66 2.51
N PHE A 142 7.00 2.73 2.52
CA PHE A 142 6.17 2.36 3.65
C PHE A 142 4.90 1.71 3.14
N LEU A 143 4.56 0.55 3.67
CA LEU A 143 3.34 -0.16 3.33
C LEU A 143 2.86 -0.96 4.53
N LEU A 144 1.58 -0.87 4.84
CA LEU A 144 0.88 -1.76 5.76
C LEU A 144 -0.34 -2.32 5.04
N GLN A 145 -0.40 -3.64 4.87
CA GLN A 145 -1.50 -4.29 4.15
C GLN A 145 -1.98 -5.51 4.93
N GLN A 146 -3.30 -5.68 4.98
CA GLN A 146 -3.96 -6.78 5.66
C GLN A 146 -4.40 -7.85 4.67
N TYR A 147 -4.33 -9.11 5.11
CA TYR A 147 -4.74 -10.30 4.38
C TYR A 147 -5.43 -11.28 5.33
N VAL A 148 -6.26 -12.16 4.80
CA VAL A 148 -6.76 -13.33 5.53
C VAL A 148 -6.08 -14.56 4.97
N VAL A 149 -5.33 -15.28 5.81
CA VAL A 149 -4.57 -16.48 5.43
C VAL A 149 -4.92 -17.60 6.41
N ARG A 150 -5.41 -18.73 5.91
CA ARG A 150 -5.90 -19.86 6.72
C ARG A 150 -6.96 -19.45 7.78
N GLY A 151 -7.73 -18.41 7.46
CA GLY A 151 -8.74 -17.80 8.32
C GLY A 151 -8.20 -16.86 9.39
N SER A 152 -6.88 -16.74 9.56
CA SER A 152 -6.27 -15.75 10.47
C SER A 152 -6.10 -14.40 9.77
N ASP A 153 -6.29 -13.31 10.52
CA ASP A 153 -5.96 -11.97 10.06
C ASP A 153 -4.44 -11.81 10.11
N CYS A 154 -3.83 -11.46 8.98
CA CYS A 154 -2.39 -11.27 8.84
C CYS A 154 -2.11 -9.86 8.32
N GLN A 155 -1.01 -9.25 8.74
CA GLN A 155 -0.53 -8.00 8.18
C GLN A 155 0.89 -8.17 7.65
N ILE A 156 1.17 -7.56 6.50
CA ILE A 156 2.55 -7.33 6.05
C ILE A 156 2.88 -5.86 6.24
N MET A 157 4.11 -5.59 6.66
CA MET A 157 4.63 -4.25 6.86
C MET A 157 5.98 -4.07 6.18
N LYS A 158 6.14 -2.97 5.44
CA LYS A 158 7.41 -2.47 4.92
C LYS A 158 7.67 -1.10 5.53
N CYS A 159 8.89 -0.87 5.99
CA CYS A 159 9.29 0.42 6.54
C CYS A 159 10.74 0.72 6.17
N TYR A 160 10.96 1.76 5.37
CA TYR A 160 12.29 2.31 5.08
C TYR A 160 12.97 2.77 6.39
N PRO A 161 14.29 2.59 6.56
CA PRO A 161 15.26 2.06 5.59
C PRO A 161 15.44 0.53 5.61
N SER A 162 14.61 -0.21 6.34
CA SER A 162 14.72 -1.67 6.38
C SER A 162 14.48 -2.28 4.99
N SER A 163 15.38 -3.18 4.55
CA SER A 163 15.14 -4.03 3.38
C SER A 163 14.03 -5.05 3.65
N SER A 164 13.93 -5.53 4.89
CA SER A 164 12.99 -6.59 5.25
C SER A 164 11.53 -6.12 5.26
N TRP A 165 10.66 -7.05 4.86
CA TRP A 165 9.23 -7.07 5.06
C TRP A 165 8.91 -7.87 6.32
N PHE A 166 8.04 -7.34 7.16
CA PHE A 166 7.64 -7.97 8.41
C PHE A 166 6.22 -8.52 8.26
N VAL A 167 5.98 -9.70 8.81
CA VAL A 167 4.67 -10.35 8.80
C VAL A 167 4.21 -10.51 10.24
N PHE A 168 2.96 -10.11 10.47
CA PHE A 168 2.26 -10.23 11.73
C PHE A 168 0.97 -11.03 11.50
N SER A 169 0.48 -11.68 12.53
CA SER A 169 -0.86 -12.26 12.55
C SER A 169 -1.55 -11.95 13.86
N ARG A 170 -2.84 -11.67 13.78
CA ARG A 170 -3.67 -11.42 14.94
C ARG A 170 -3.94 -12.73 15.66
N ASN A 171 -3.56 -12.78 16.93
CA ASN A 171 -3.81 -13.92 17.80
C ASN A 171 -5.29 -13.95 18.25
N ASP A 172 -5.68 -15.02 18.96
CA ASP A 172 -7.08 -15.20 19.37
C ASP A 172 -7.49 -14.24 20.51
N GLU A 173 -6.54 -13.48 21.09
CA GLU A 173 -6.77 -12.37 22.04
C GLU A 173 -6.91 -11.00 21.35
N GLY A 174 -6.75 -10.93 20.02
CA GLY A 174 -6.81 -9.69 19.26
C GLY A 174 -5.49 -8.89 19.20
N LYS A 175 -4.37 -9.44 19.65
CA LYS A 175 -3.04 -8.82 19.56
C LYS A 175 -2.33 -9.22 18.26
N ASP A 176 -1.62 -8.28 17.66
CA ASP A 176 -0.80 -8.57 16.47
C ASP A 176 0.55 -9.16 16.91
N VAL A 177 0.80 -10.41 16.53
CA VAL A 177 2.00 -11.19 16.90
C VAL A 177 2.93 -11.32 15.70
N PHE A 178 4.21 -11.07 15.89
CA PHE A 178 5.22 -11.20 14.84
C PHE A 178 5.43 -12.67 14.45
N VAL A 179 5.17 -12.99 13.17
CA VAL A 179 5.31 -14.37 12.66
C VAL A 179 6.59 -14.57 11.86
N GLY A 180 7.14 -13.53 11.24
CA GLY A 180 8.43 -13.63 10.56
C GLY A 180 8.74 -12.45 9.65
N LYS A 181 9.85 -12.54 8.93
CA LYS A 181 10.28 -11.52 7.96
C LYS A 181 10.77 -12.14 6.66
N GLN A 182 10.72 -11.37 5.57
CA GLN A 182 11.20 -11.72 4.24
C GLN A 182 12.00 -10.55 3.65
N GLU A 183 12.95 -10.81 2.76
CA GLU A 183 13.67 -9.73 2.06
C GLU A 183 12.87 -9.15 0.88
N THR A 184 12.02 -9.98 0.28
CA THR A 184 11.07 -9.56 -0.75
C THR A 184 9.65 -9.51 -0.17
N ARG A 185 8.75 -8.88 -0.92
CA ARG A 185 7.34 -8.78 -0.54
C ARG A 185 6.73 -10.18 -0.36
N PRO A 186 6.15 -10.52 0.81
CA PRO A 186 5.57 -11.83 1.05
C PRO A 186 4.37 -12.12 0.15
N SER A 187 4.34 -13.31 -0.45
CA SER A 187 3.15 -13.89 -1.10
C SER A 187 2.20 -14.54 -0.09
N TYR A 188 1.03 -15.01 -0.54
CA TYR A 188 0.12 -15.78 0.30
C TYR A 188 0.82 -17.03 0.86
N GLN A 189 1.55 -17.73 0.00
CA GLN A 189 2.26 -18.97 0.29
C GLN A 189 3.40 -18.72 1.29
N ASP A 190 4.06 -17.57 1.20
CA ASP A 190 5.08 -17.19 2.19
C ASP A 190 4.46 -16.93 3.57
N ILE A 191 3.32 -16.24 3.62
CA ILE A 191 2.61 -15.99 4.87
C ILE A 191 2.10 -17.30 5.48
N GLU A 192 1.51 -18.18 4.66
CA GLU A 192 1.06 -19.51 5.08
C GLU A 192 2.21 -20.33 5.68
N ARG A 193 3.36 -20.39 4.99
CA ARG A 193 4.56 -21.07 5.49
C ARG A 193 5.04 -20.50 6.82
N LEU A 194 5.10 -19.17 6.96
CA LEU A 194 5.51 -18.53 8.22
C LEU A 194 4.56 -18.84 9.38
N LEU A 195 3.26 -18.95 9.12
CA LEU A 195 2.28 -19.35 10.12
C LEU A 195 2.50 -20.81 10.57
N GLU A 196 2.77 -21.71 9.63
CA GLU A 196 3.05 -23.12 9.94
C GLU A 196 4.35 -23.28 10.73
N GLU A 197 5.41 -22.59 10.34
CA GLU A 197 6.69 -22.56 11.07
C GLU A 197 6.54 -22.03 12.51
N LYS A 198 5.58 -21.13 12.72
CA LYS A 198 5.20 -20.62 14.05
C LYS A 198 4.24 -21.52 14.81
N GLY A 199 3.82 -22.64 14.24
CA GLY A 199 2.88 -23.57 14.87
C GLY A 199 1.45 -23.03 14.95
N VAL A 200 1.12 -22.01 14.15
CA VAL A 200 -0.23 -21.46 14.09
C VAL A 200 -1.09 -22.39 13.23
N ALA A 201 -2.00 -23.13 13.87
CA ALA A 201 -2.97 -23.96 13.17
C ALA A 201 -4.00 -23.10 12.41
N ALA A 202 -4.71 -23.67 11.44
CA ALA A 202 -5.79 -22.96 10.74
C ALA A 202 -6.91 -22.54 11.71
N LYS A 203 -7.55 -21.40 11.47
CA LYS A 203 -8.53 -20.82 12.42
C LYS A 203 -9.68 -21.77 12.75
N TRP A 204 -10.23 -22.47 11.76
CA TRP A 204 -11.29 -23.46 11.96
C TRP A 204 -10.89 -24.58 12.93
N ALA A 205 -9.62 -25.00 12.93
CA ALA A 205 -9.13 -26.06 13.82
C ALA A 205 -8.91 -25.53 15.25
N ARG A 206 -8.57 -24.25 15.40
CA ARG A 206 -8.46 -23.58 16.71
C ARG A 206 -9.86 -23.36 17.31
N ASP A 207 -10.80 -22.89 16.49
CA ASP A 207 -12.19 -22.64 16.89
C ASP A 207 -12.92 -23.94 17.27
N ALA A 208 -12.63 -25.06 16.60
CA ALA A 208 -13.16 -26.39 16.91
C ALA A 208 -12.49 -27.08 18.11
N GLY A 209 -11.46 -26.47 18.72
CA GLY A 209 -10.68 -27.08 19.81
C GLY A 209 -9.80 -28.27 19.39
N LEU A 210 -9.58 -28.46 18.09
CA LEU A 210 -8.74 -29.51 17.53
C LEU A 210 -7.24 -29.16 17.53
N SER A 211 -6.91 -27.91 17.88
CA SER A 211 -5.55 -27.40 17.99
C SER A 211 -5.47 -26.34 19.09
N LYS A 212 -4.25 -26.03 19.54
CA LYS A 212 -4.02 -24.98 20.53
C LYS A 212 -4.44 -23.62 19.97
N LYS A 213 -4.95 -22.76 20.86
CA LYS A 213 -5.17 -21.35 20.53
C LYS A 213 -3.86 -20.68 20.16
N PHE A 214 -3.95 -19.69 19.29
CA PHE A 214 -2.84 -18.83 18.96
C PHE A 214 -2.74 -17.75 20.04
N GLU A 215 -1.70 -17.85 20.86
CA GLU A 215 -1.33 -16.89 21.91
C GLU A 215 -0.31 -15.87 21.39
#